data_AF-A0A531K1I1-F1
#
_entry.id   AF-A0A531K1I1-F1
#
_cell.length_a   1.000
_cell.length_b   1.000
_cell.length_c   1.000
_cell.angle_alpha   90.00
_cell.angle_beta   90.00
_cell.angle_gamma   90.00
#
_symmetry.space_group_name_H-M   'P 1'
#
loop_
_entity.id
_entity.type
_entity.pdbx_description
1 polymer ?
#
loop_
_entity_poly.entity_id
_entity_poly.type
_entity_poly.pdbx_seq_one_letter_code
_entity_poly.pdbx_strand_id
1 'polypeptide(L)'
;VLVVSFLTIGWRSGLVIAITIPLVLAATFAIMYELGIDLQRISLGALIIALGLLVDDAMIVVEMMERKLEEGMVKIEAASFAYTSTAFPMLSGTLITTAGFIPVGFAASTAGEYVRSLFYVVGIALVVS
;
A
#
# COMPACT_ATOMS: atom_id res chain seq x y z
N VAL A 1 7.28 -9.20 6.39
CA VAL A 1 5.98 -8.96 5.73
C VAL A 1 5.48 -10.22 5.02
N LEU A 2 6.14 -10.69 3.95
CA LEU A 2 5.74 -11.92 3.23
C LEU A 2 5.50 -13.13 4.14
N VAL A 3 6.43 -13.46 5.02
CA VAL A 3 6.28 -14.59 5.97
C VAL A 3 5.05 -14.44 6.85
N VAL A 4 4.75 -13.23 7.30
CA VAL A 4 3.55 -12.95 8.13
C VAL A 4 2.29 -13.12 7.28
N SER A 5 2.24 -12.59 6.06
CA SER A 5 1.11 -12.76 5.14
C SER A 5 0.82 -14.24 4.82
N PHE A 6 1.87 -15.05 4.63
CA PHE A 6 1.73 -16.49 4.42
C PHE A 6 1.17 -17.23 5.64
N LEU A 7 1.54 -16.81 6.85
CA LEU A 7 1.06 -17.41 8.10
C LEU A 7 -0.39 -17.04 8.40
N THR A 8 -0.84 -15.82 8.07
CA THR A 8 -2.16 -15.31 8.47
C THR A 8 -3.30 -15.83 7.59
N ILE A 9 -3.12 -15.94 6.27
CA ILE A 9 -4.23 -16.15 5.29
C ILE A 9 -4.09 -17.48 4.53
N GLY A 10 -2.94 -18.15 4.64
CA GLY A 10 -2.66 -19.40 3.94
C GLY A 10 -2.03 -19.22 2.55
N TRP A 11 -1.70 -20.35 1.92
CA TRP A 11 -0.76 -20.39 0.79
C TRP A 11 -1.26 -19.69 -0.49
N ARG A 12 -2.56 -19.82 -0.83
CA ARG A 12 -3.11 -19.27 -2.09
C ARG A 12 -3.21 -17.75 -2.04
N SER A 13 -3.73 -17.23 -0.94
CA SER A 13 -3.93 -15.79 -0.74
C SER A 13 -2.65 -15.05 -0.41
N GLY A 14 -1.73 -15.68 0.34
CA GLY A 14 -0.38 -15.17 0.52
C GLY A 14 0.38 -14.99 -0.80
N LEU A 15 0.17 -15.88 -1.78
CA LEU A 15 0.80 -15.77 -3.10
C LEU A 15 0.29 -14.54 -3.89
N VAL A 16 -1.00 -14.23 -3.79
CA VAL A 16 -1.59 -13.06 -4.45
C VAL A 16 -0.92 -11.78 -3.93
N ILE A 17 -0.86 -11.62 -2.61
CA ILE A 17 -0.21 -10.47 -1.97
C ILE A 17 1.28 -10.40 -2.35
N ALA A 18 1.97 -11.55 -2.39
CA ALA A 18 3.37 -11.62 -2.75
C ALA A 18 3.67 -11.13 -4.19
N ILE A 19 2.74 -11.28 -5.12
CA ILE A 19 2.86 -10.79 -6.50
C ILE A 19 2.52 -9.30 -6.58
N THR A 20 1.56 -8.83 -5.79
CA THR A 20 1.15 -7.42 -5.77
C THR A 20 2.27 -6.50 -5.26
N ILE A 21 3.03 -6.92 -4.25
CA ILE A 21 4.08 -6.08 -3.64
C ILE A 21 5.15 -5.63 -4.68
N PRO A 22 5.80 -6.53 -5.46
CA PRO A 22 6.75 -6.12 -6.50
C PRO A 22 6.14 -5.22 -7.56
N LEU A 23 4.87 -5.43 -7.92
CA LEU A 23 4.19 -4.65 -8.94
C LEU A 23 4.03 -3.19 -8.51
N VAL A 24 3.55 -2.95 -7.28
CA VAL A 24 3.36 -1.59 -6.77
C VAL A 24 4.71 -0.93 -6.49
N LEU A 25 5.72 -1.67 -6.03
CA LEU A 25 7.07 -1.14 -5.88
C LEU A 25 7.66 -0.70 -7.23
N ALA A 26 7.48 -1.49 -8.29
CA ALA A 26 7.94 -1.12 -9.62
C ALA A 26 7.25 0.15 -10.13
N ALA A 27 5.93 0.28 -9.93
CA ALA A 27 5.19 1.50 -10.28
C ALA A 27 5.64 2.71 -9.44
N THR A 28 5.87 2.52 -8.14
CA THR A 28 6.38 3.56 -7.24
C THR A 28 7.77 4.02 -7.67
N PHE A 29 8.67 3.09 -8.02
CA PHE A 29 10.01 3.41 -8.53
C PHE A 29 9.96 4.14 -9.86
N ALA A 30 9.04 3.80 -10.76
CA ALA A 30 8.85 4.52 -12.02
C ALA A 30 8.48 5.99 -11.76
N ILE A 31 7.53 6.24 -10.85
CA ILE A 31 7.10 7.61 -10.50
C ILE A 31 8.20 8.37 -9.75
N MET A 32 8.92 7.71 -8.83
CA MET A 32 10.06 8.32 -8.14
C MET A 32 11.17 8.72 -9.13
N TYR A 33 11.40 7.90 -10.15
CA TYR A 33 12.38 8.19 -11.21
C TYR A 33 11.96 9.40 -12.04
N GLU A 34 10.68 9.51 -12.42
CA GLU A 34 10.15 10.69 -13.13
C GLU A 34 10.21 11.97 -12.29
N LEU A 35 10.00 11.88 -10.97
CA LEU A 35 10.06 13.01 -10.05
C LEU A 35 11.49 13.34 -9.56
N GLY A 36 12.50 12.58 -9.98
CA GLY A 36 13.90 12.79 -9.59
C GLY A 36 14.17 12.56 -8.09
N ILE A 37 13.38 11.69 -7.43
CA ILE A 37 13.55 11.37 -6.02
C ILE A 37 14.59 10.27 -5.87
N ASP A 38 15.74 10.62 -5.28
CA ASP A 38 16.84 9.67 -5.07
C ASP A 38 16.51 8.57 -4.04
N LEU A 39 17.03 7.37 -4.29
CA LEU A 39 16.99 6.24 -3.37
C LEU A 39 18.05 6.39 -2.26
N GLN A 40 17.72 7.22 -1.27
CA GLN A 40 18.50 7.46 -0.06
C GLN A 40 18.01 6.56 1.09
N ARG A 41 18.80 6.45 2.17
CA ARG A 41 18.41 5.68 3.38
C ARG A 41 17.03 6.05 3.93
N ILE A 42 16.66 7.32 3.87
CA ILE A 42 15.36 7.81 4.35
C ILE A 42 14.23 7.42 3.40
N SER A 43 14.42 7.54 2.08
CA SER A 43 13.45 7.06 1.09
C SER A 43 13.23 5.53 1.17
N LEU A 44 14.28 4.75 1.45
CA LEU A 44 14.16 3.31 1.70
C LEU A 44 13.37 3.03 2.99
N GLY A 45 13.58 3.83 4.05
CA GLY A 45 12.76 3.77 5.26
C GLY A 45 11.29 4.11 4.98
N ALA A 46 11.04 5.12 4.16
CA ALA A 46 9.71 5.54 3.72
C ALA A 46 9.00 4.41 2.95
N LEU A 47 9.71 3.74 2.04
CA LEU A 47 9.19 2.58 1.31
C LEU A 47 8.84 1.41 2.23
N ILE A 48 9.64 1.15 3.27
CA ILE A 48 9.34 0.09 4.25
C ILE A 48 8.03 0.40 5.00
N ILE A 49 7.83 1.65 5.41
CA ILE A 49 6.59 2.10 6.07
C ILE A 49 5.41 1.95 5.11
N ALA A 50 5.54 2.47 3.89
CA ALA A 50 4.51 2.38 2.87
C ALA A 50 4.15 0.93 2.53
N LEU A 51 5.12 0.02 2.48
CA LEU A 51 4.90 -1.40 2.22
C LEU A 51 4.08 -2.07 3.33
N GLY A 52 4.26 -1.63 4.58
CA GLY A 52 3.41 -2.08 5.69
C GLY A 52 1.95 -1.68 5.52
N LEU A 53 1.71 -0.42 5.12
CA LEU A 53 0.37 0.11 4.89
C LEU A 53 -0.30 -0.53 3.65
N LEU A 54 0.46 -0.71 2.57
CA LEU A 54 0.00 -1.35 1.34
C LEU A 54 -0.43 -2.80 1.55
N VAL A 55 0.32 -3.55 2.35
CA VAL A 55 -0.01 -4.96 2.60
C VAL A 55 -1.26 -5.09 3.44
N ASP A 56 -1.56 -4.13 4.30
CA ASP A 56 -2.82 -4.07 5.06
C ASP A 56 -4.03 -3.91 4.12
N ASP A 57 -3.93 -2.97 3.18
CA ASP A 57 -4.96 -2.73 2.15
C ASP A 57 -5.18 -3.97 1.26
N ALA A 58 -4.10 -4.57 0.75
CA ALA A 58 -4.19 -5.78 -0.04
C ALA A 58 -4.76 -6.97 0.75
N MET A 59 -4.40 -7.09 2.04
CA MET A 59 -4.88 -8.14 2.92
C MET A 59 -6.39 -8.05 3.13
N ILE A 60 -6.92 -6.86 3.42
CA ILE A 60 -8.37 -6.66 3.66
C ILE A 60 -9.20 -7.05 2.42
N VAL A 61 -8.74 -6.71 1.21
CA VAL A 61 -9.44 -7.08 -0.04
C VAL A 61 -9.47 -8.59 -0.22
N VAL A 62 -8.35 -9.25 -0.01
CA VAL A 62 -8.22 -10.70 -0.17
C VAL A 62 -9.06 -11.43 0.89
N GLU A 63 -9.02 -11.00 2.15
CA GLU A 63 -9.84 -11.56 3.23
C GLU A 63 -11.33 -11.41 2.94
N MET A 64 -11.78 -10.23 2.48
CA MET A 64 -13.18 -10.05 2.11
C MET A 64 -13.61 -10.91 0.93
N MET A 65 -12.73 -11.05 -0.06
CA MET A 65 -13.00 -11.90 -1.22
C MET A 65 -13.07 -13.38 -0.83
N GLU A 66 -12.15 -13.87 0.02
CA GLU A 66 -12.19 -15.23 0.56
C GLU A 66 -13.45 -15.48 1.39
N ARG A 67 -13.81 -14.57 2.29
CA ARG A 67 -15.04 -14.70 3.08
C ARG A 67 -16.27 -14.82 2.19
N LYS A 68 -16.35 -14.02 1.11
CA LYS A 68 -17.46 -14.11 0.16
C LYS A 68 -17.47 -15.40 -0.65
N LEU A 69 -16.30 -15.94 -0.99
CA LEU A 69 -16.18 -17.24 -1.63
C LEU A 69 -16.66 -18.37 -0.69
N GLU A 70 -16.36 -18.29 0.61
CA GLU A 70 -16.84 -19.23 1.63
C GLU A 70 -18.36 -19.15 1.84
N GLU A 71 -18.94 -17.95 1.73
CA GLU A 71 -20.39 -17.73 1.73
C GLU A 71 -21.09 -18.29 0.46
N GLY A 72 -20.33 -18.82 -0.50
CA GLY A 72 -20.86 -19.51 -1.69
C GLY A 72 -21.02 -18.63 -2.93
N MET A 73 -20.50 -17.38 -2.93
CA MET A 73 -20.52 -16.54 -4.13
C MET A 73 -19.56 -17.04 -5.22
N VAL A 74 -19.90 -16.77 -6.47
CA VAL A 74 -19.05 -17.05 -7.63
C VAL A 74 -17.84 -16.12 -7.62
N LYS A 75 -16.65 -16.60 -8.04
CA LYS A 75 -15.39 -15.84 -8.01
C LYS A 75 -15.46 -14.41 -8.55
N ILE A 76 -16.14 -14.21 -9.68
CA ILE A 76 -16.28 -12.89 -10.30
C ILE A 76 -17.16 -11.98 -9.43
N GLU A 77 -18.27 -12.51 -8.91
CA GLU A 77 -19.16 -11.76 -8.02
C GLU A 77 -18.49 -11.42 -6.69
N ALA A 78 -17.71 -12.35 -6.12
CA ALA A 78 -16.96 -12.12 -4.90
C ALA A 78 -15.91 -10.99 -5.09
N ALA A 79 -15.21 -10.97 -6.24
CA ALA A 79 -14.26 -9.91 -6.57
C ALA A 79 -14.94 -8.55 -6.78
N SER A 80 -16.07 -8.51 -7.50
CA SER A 80 -16.85 -7.28 -7.68
C SER A 80 -17.43 -6.78 -6.36
N PHE A 81 -17.87 -7.66 -5.47
CA PHE A 81 -18.36 -7.32 -4.14
C PHE A 81 -17.25 -6.76 -3.26
N ALA A 82 -16.10 -7.43 -3.21
CA ALA A 82 -14.94 -6.97 -2.44
C ALA A 82 -14.57 -5.55 -2.88
N TYR A 83 -14.39 -5.33 -4.19
CA TYR A 83 -14.09 -4.00 -4.73
C TYR A 83 -15.14 -2.94 -4.36
N THR A 84 -16.43 -3.20 -4.62
CA THR A 84 -17.47 -2.20 -4.36
C THR A 84 -17.67 -1.89 -2.88
N SER A 85 -17.39 -2.86 -1.99
CA SER A 85 -17.52 -2.67 -0.55
C SER A 85 -16.29 -2.05 0.10
N THR A 86 -15.08 -2.29 -0.43
CA THR A 86 -13.82 -1.83 0.20
C THR A 86 -13.20 -0.62 -0.50
N ALA A 87 -13.53 -0.33 -1.76
CA ALA A 87 -12.91 0.77 -2.50
C ALA A 87 -13.04 2.14 -1.80
N PHE A 88 -14.23 2.49 -1.31
CA PHE A 88 -14.45 3.78 -0.65
C PHE A 88 -13.78 3.87 0.74
N PRO A 89 -13.88 2.85 1.60
CA PRO A 89 -13.10 2.80 2.85
C PRO A 89 -11.59 2.90 2.64
N MET A 90 -11.04 2.14 1.68
CA MET A 90 -9.59 2.11 1.41
C MET A 90 -9.10 3.47 0.90
N LEU A 91 -9.80 4.06 -0.08
CA LEU A 91 -9.46 5.38 -0.60
C LEU A 91 -9.50 6.45 0.51
N SER A 92 -10.50 6.39 1.38
CA SER A 92 -10.59 7.33 2.51
C SER A 92 -9.44 7.13 3.50
N GLY A 93 -9.09 5.87 3.79
CA GLY A 93 -7.97 5.51 4.66
C GLY A 93 -6.61 5.98 4.12
N THR A 94 -6.35 5.76 2.83
CA THR A 94 -5.10 6.19 2.18
C THR A 94 -4.99 7.71 2.11
N LEU A 95 -6.09 8.41 1.83
CA LEU A 95 -6.15 9.89 1.86
C LEU A 95 -5.90 10.45 3.26
N ILE A 96 -6.55 9.89 4.30
CA ILE A 96 -6.33 10.32 5.69
C ILE A 96 -4.88 10.07 6.12
N THR A 97 -4.33 8.91 5.76
CA THR A 97 -2.94 8.57 6.07
C THR A 97 -1.99 9.54 5.38
N THR A 98 -2.19 9.80 4.08
CA THR A 98 -1.41 10.79 3.33
C THR A 98 -1.54 12.19 3.94
N ALA A 99 -2.75 12.59 4.36
CA ALA A 99 -3.00 13.86 5.03
C ALA A 99 -2.25 13.95 6.38
N GLY A 100 -2.15 12.85 7.11
CA GLY A 100 -1.36 12.75 8.35
C GLY A 100 0.13 12.99 8.14
N PHE A 101 0.65 12.70 6.95
CA PHE A 101 2.04 13.01 6.57
C PHE A 101 2.23 14.42 5.98
N ILE A 102 1.18 15.23 5.79
CA ILE A 102 1.34 16.62 5.28
C ILE A 102 2.24 17.48 6.18
N PRO A 103 2.08 17.52 7.52
CA PRO A 103 2.93 18.35 8.39
C PRO A 103 4.42 18.02 8.26
N VAL A 104 4.71 16.75 7.98
CA VAL A 104 6.04 16.18 7.80
C VAL A 104 6.69 16.71 6.51
N GLY A 105 5.92 16.86 5.42
CA GLY A 105 6.40 17.45 4.17
C GLY A 105 6.66 18.96 4.21
N PHE A 106 5.89 19.69 5.02
CA PHE A 106 5.98 21.16 5.16
C PHE A 106 6.92 21.64 6.27
N ALA A 107 7.50 20.74 7.05
CA ALA A 107 8.44 21.11 8.11
C ALA A 107 9.70 21.80 7.52
N ALA A 108 9.89 23.08 7.82
CA ALA A 108 11.04 23.86 7.39
C ALA A 108 12.20 23.74 8.39
N SER A 109 12.99 22.67 8.28
CA SER A 109 14.25 22.51 9.02
C SER A 109 15.24 21.69 8.20
N THR A 110 16.51 21.65 8.59
CA THR A 110 17.53 20.78 7.96
C THR A 110 17.15 19.29 8.05
N ALA A 111 16.42 18.90 9.11
CA ALA A 111 15.78 17.59 9.20
C ALA A 111 14.56 17.47 8.26
N GLY A 112 13.86 18.58 7.99
CA GLY A 112 12.72 18.69 7.09
C GLY A 112 13.03 18.37 5.62
N GLU A 113 14.24 18.65 5.13
CA GLU A 113 14.64 18.31 3.76
C GLU A 113 14.70 16.79 3.55
N TYR A 114 15.24 16.08 4.54
CA TYR A 114 15.23 14.61 4.60
C TYR A 114 13.83 14.05 4.77
N VAL A 115 13.05 14.65 5.67
CA VAL A 115 11.71 14.21 6.04
C VAL A 115 10.67 14.49 4.93
N ARG A 116 10.94 15.45 4.03
CA ARG A 116 10.13 15.71 2.84
C ARG A 116 10.20 14.57 1.81
N SER A 117 11.36 13.92 1.67
CA SER A 117 11.47 12.72 0.82
C SER A 117 10.57 11.58 1.32
N LEU A 118 10.38 11.47 2.64
CA LEU A 118 9.48 10.50 3.23
C LEU A 118 8.02 10.78 2.85
N PHE A 119 7.58 12.04 2.93
CA PHE A 119 6.23 12.42 2.53
C PHE A 119 5.91 12.06 1.08
N TYR A 120 6.79 12.42 0.14
CA TYR A 120 6.56 12.14 -1.27
C TYR A 120 6.53 10.64 -1.54
N VAL A 121 7.47 9.88 -1.00
CA VAL A 121 7.57 8.44 -1.24
C VAL A 121 6.38 7.68 -0.66
N VAL A 122 5.97 7.99 0.58
CA VAL A 122 4.78 7.38 1.20
C VAL A 122 3.51 7.79 0.44
N GLY A 123 3.37 9.06 0.10
CA GLY A 123 2.20 9.55 -0.63
C GLY A 123 2.06 8.91 -2.01
N ILE A 124 3.16 8.82 -2.77
CA ILE A 124 3.16 8.15 -4.08
C ILE A 124 2.82 6.68 -3.93
N ALA A 125 3.46 5.97 -3.00
CA ALA A 125 3.23 4.54 -2.80
C ALA A 125 1.77 4.23 -2.41
N LEU A 126 1.14 5.06 -1.56
CA LEU A 126 -0.26 4.89 -1.13
C LEU A 126 -1.29 5.28 -2.20
N VAL A 127 -0.93 6.21 -3.09
CA VAL A 127 -1.82 6.60 -4.20
C VAL A 127 -1.79 5.57 -5.33
N VAL A 128 -0.68 4.85 -5.46
CA VAL A 128 -0.47 3.84 -6.51
C VAL A 128 -1.00 2.45 -6.11
N SER A 129 -1.05 2.14 -4.82
CA SER A 129 -1.54 0.87 -4.27
C SER A 129 -3.05 0.71 -4.42
#